data_AF-A0A9C9L0H3-F1
#
_entry.id   AF-A0A9C9L0H3-F1
#
_cell.length_a   1.000
_cell.length_b   1.000
_cell.length_c   1.000
_cell.angle_alpha   90.00
_cell.angle_beta   90.00
_cell.angle_gamma   90.00
#
_symmetry.space_group_name_H-M   'P 1'
#
loop_
_entity.id
_entity.type
_entity.pdbx_description
1 polymer ?
#
loop_
_entity_poly.entity_id
_entity_poly.type
_entity_poly.pdbx_seq_one_letter_code
_entity_poly.pdbx_strand_id
1 'polypeptide(L)'
;MKLSVNKFNGLLKNLGQSMLWQRAYDCPCADPDSGAAKYDCPQCNHSGLIWSDPINTRAALAGQKVQRVWAQFGLYENGDVVLSIPSDAALYNMGEFDRVTFMDSSTPFSMKFIRGEERITFRVVSVDRVFWLDANDQIIEGGIPVVSQDGQLSWASGEPPANTQYSMTGRKHPEYFCWGDFPQDRAHHGGAALPRRVVLRFFELFRKGL
;
A
#
# COMPACT_ATOMS: atom_id res chain seq x y z
N MET A 1 -18.77 16.58 30.90
CA MET A 1 -18.41 16.90 29.50
C MET A 1 -18.96 15.78 28.61
N LYS A 2 -19.85 16.06 27.65
CA LYS A 2 -20.42 15.04 26.74
C LYS A 2 -19.59 15.00 25.46
N LEU A 3 -18.96 13.88 25.15
CA LEU A 3 -18.21 13.70 23.91
C LEU A 3 -19.19 13.82 22.73
N SER A 4 -18.92 14.71 21.77
CA SER A 4 -19.70 14.83 20.54
C SER A 4 -18.98 14.12 19.41
N VAL A 5 -19.54 13.00 18.95
CA VAL A 5 -18.98 12.20 17.84
C VAL A 5 -18.77 13.05 16.58
N ASN A 6 -19.76 13.88 16.23
CA ASN A 6 -19.68 14.76 15.05
C ASN A 6 -18.52 15.76 15.14
N LYS A 7 -18.29 16.37 16.31
CA LYS A 7 -17.16 17.30 16.51
C LYS A 7 -15.82 16.59 16.40
N PHE A 8 -15.72 15.36 16.92
CA PHE A 8 -14.50 14.57 16.84
C PHE A 8 -14.22 14.10 15.40
N ASN A 9 -15.22 13.60 14.68
CA ASN A 9 -15.09 13.24 13.26
C ASN A 9 -14.68 14.46 12.42
N GLY A 10 -15.26 15.64 12.68
CA GLY A 10 -14.85 16.90 12.04
C GLY A 10 -13.39 17.26 12.29
N LEU A 11 -12.91 17.14 13.54
CA LEU A 11 -11.50 17.35 13.88
C LEU A 11 -10.59 16.38 13.13
N LEU A 12 -10.92 15.08 13.13
CA LEU A 12 -10.14 14.06 12.42
C LEU A 12 -10.11 14.28 10.91
N LYS A 13 -11.20 14.78 10.31
CA LYS A 13 -11.22 15.13 8.89
C LYS A 13 -10.28 16.30 8.60
N ASN A 14 -10.25 17.33 9.45
CA ASN A 14 -9.35 18.48 9.25
C ASN A 14 -7.87 18.13 9.42
N LEU A 15 -7.55 17.27 10.39
CA LEU A 15 -6.17 16.79 10.63
C LEU A 15 -5.78 15.60 9.74
N GLY A 16 -6.76 14.99 9.10
CA GLY A 16 -6.59 13.78 8.31
C GLY A 16 -5.88 14.05 6.99
N GLN A 17 -5.22 13.01 6.49
CA GLN A 17 -4.64 12.99 5.15
C GLN A 17 -5.51 12.16 4.22
N SER A 18 -5.44 12.47 2.93
CA SER A 18 -6.15 11.77 1.87
C SER A 18 -5.54 10.38 1.64
N MET A 19 -6.38 9.37 1.53
CA MET A 19 -5.97 7.99 1.36
C MET A 19 -6.86 7.27 0.36
N LEU A 20 -6.32 6.21 -0.26
CA LEU A 20 -7.10 5.19 -0.93
C LEU A 20 -7.16 3.96 -0.02
N TRP A 21 -8.36 3.47 0.27
CA TRP A 21 -8.57 2.23 1.00
C TRP A 21 -9.09 1.15 0.06
N GLN A 22 -8.54 -0.05 0.19
CA GLN A 22 -8.99 -1.24 -0.53
C GLN A 22 -9.16 -2.37 0.45
N ARG A 23 -10.33 -3.01 0.39
CA ARG A 23 -10.65 -4.16 1.21
C ARG A 23 -9.95 -5.39 0.65
N ALA A 24 -9.33 -6.18 1.52
CA ALA A 24 -8.74 -7.46 1.16
C ALA A 24 -9.79 -8.59 1.18
N TYR A 25 -9.62 -9.54 0.28
CA TYR A 25 -10.34 -10.80 0.24
C TYR A 25 -9.37 -11.94 -0.05
N ASP A 26 -9.63 -13.10 0.52
CA ASP A 26 -8.89 -14.31 0.19
C ASP A 26 -9.13 -14.69 -1.28
N CYS A 27 -8.03 -14.98 -1.98
CA CYS A 27 -8.09 -15.48 -3.33
C CYS A 27 -8.51 -16.96 -3.30
N PRO A 28 -9.53 -17.38 -4.09
CA PRO A 28 -9.98 -18.77 -4.11
C PRO A 28 -8.99 -19.72 -4.79
N CYS A 29 -7.82 -19.25 -5.24
CA CYS A 29 -6.82 -20.06 -5.92
C CYS A 29 -5.99 -20.96 -5.00
N ALA A 30 -6.36 -21.08 -3.73
CA ALA A 30 -5.64 -21.89 -2.76
C ALA A 30 -5.57 -23.36 -3.23
N ASP A 31 -4.37 -23.92 -3.15
CA ASP A 31 -4.10 -25.33 -3.34
C ASP A 31 -4.75 -26.14 -2.19
N PRO A 32 -5.59 -27.16 -2.48
CA PRO A 32 -6.33 -27.87 -1.45
C PRO A 32 -5.45 -28.62 -0.43
N ASP A 33 -4.25 -29.03 -0.82
CA ASP A 33 -3.37 -29.85 0.00
C ASP A 33 -2.50 -28.99 0.93
N SER A 34 -2.04 -27.83 0.44
CA SER A 34 -1.13 -26.94 1.16
C SER A 34 -1.78 -25.68 1.73
N GLY A 35 -2.98 -25.31 1.25
CA GLY A 35 -3.62 -24.04 1.54
C GLY A 35 -2.92 -22.82 0.91
N ALA A 36 -1.84 -23.03 0.15
CA ALA A 36 -1.04 -21.96 -0.44
C ALA A 36 -1.69 -21.43 -1.72
N ALA A 37 -1.52 -20.14 -2.01
CA ALA A 37 -1.97 -19.57 -3.28
C ALA A 37 -1.21 -20.20 -4.46
N LYS A 38 -1.92 -20.48 -5.56
CA LYS A 38 -1.29 -20.91 -6.81
C LYS A 38 -0.27 -19.88 -7.29
N TYR A 39 0.85 -20.40 -7.80
CA TYR A 39 1.95 -19.57 -8.27
C TYR A 39 1.44 -18.66 -9.42
N ASP A 40 1.06 -19.26 -10.53
CA ASP A 40 0.61 -18.57 -11.74
C ASP A 40 -0.79 -17.90 -11.68
N CYS A 41 -1.40 -17.71 -10.50
CA CYS A 41 -2.73 -17.11 -10.40
C CYS A 41 -2.72 -15.65 -10.89
N PRO A 42 -3.45 -15.30 -11.96
CA PRO A 42 -3.44 -13.92 -12.49
C PRO A 42 -4.18 -12.92 -11.59
N GLN A 43 -5.01 -13.42 -10.66
CA GLN A 43 -5.82 -12.58 -9.78
C GLN A 43 -5.02 -12.07 -8.58
N CYS A 44 -4.38 -12.98 -7.84
CA CYS A 44 -3.63 -12.61 -6.63
C CYS A 44 -2.12 -12.52 -6.89
N ASN A 45 -1.60 -13.08 -7.99
CA ASN A 45 -0.18 -13.20 -8.25
C ASN A 45 0.56 -13.77 -7.04
N HIS A 46 0.20 -14.99 -6.64
CA HIS A 46 0.85 -15.72 -5.53
C HIS A 46 0.61 -15.15 -4.13
N SER A 47 -0.02 -13.98 -3.99
CA SER A 47 -0.22 -13.35 -2.69
C SER A 47 -1.22 -14.08 -1.80
N GLY A 48 -2.15 -14.81 -2.40
CA GLY A 48 -3.34 -15.34 -1.71
C GLY A 48 -4.41 -14.29 -1.42
N LEU A 49 -4.18 -13.02 -1.76
CA LEU A 49 -5.08 -11.90 -1.50
C LEU A 49 -5.44 -11.14 -2.77
N ILE A 50 -6.69 -10.73 -2.88
CA ILE A 50 -7.17 -9.76 -3.87
C ILE A 50 -7.72 -8.54 -3.15
N TRP A 51 -7.56 -7.37 -3.75
CA TRP A 51 -8.04 -6.12 -3.18
C TRP A 51 -9.18 -5.55 -4.03
N SER A 52 -10.19 -4.98 -3.37
CA SER A 52 -11.27 -4.25 -4.03
C SER A 52 -10.75 -3.05 -4.83
N ASP A 53 -11.64 -2.44 -5.61
CA ASP A 53 -11.39 -1.11 -6.16
C ASP A 53 -11.07 -0.09 -5.06
N PRO A 54 -10.18 0.89 -5.33
CA PRO A 54 -9.78 1.89 -4.36
C PRO A 54 -10.90 2.87 -4.04
N ILE A 55 -11.18 3.02 -2.75
CA ILE A 55 -12.17 3.96 -2.22
C ILE A 55 -11.44 5.14 -1.59
N ASN A 56 -11.75 6.36 -2.06
CA ASN A 56 -11.24 7.58 -1.46
C ASN A 56 -11.72 7.73 -0.01
N THR A 57 -10.80 8.02 0.89
CA THR A 57 -11.11 8.19 2.30
C THR A 57 -10.15 9.17 2.99
N ARG A 58 -10.45 9.51 4.24
CA ARG A 58 -9.64 10.43 5.05
C ARG A 58 -9.55 9.94 6.49
N ALA A 59 -8.35 9.85 7.02
CA ALA A 59 -8.09 9.47 8.41
C ALA A 59 -6.91 10.26 8.98
N ALA A 60 -6.91 10.45 10.30
CA ALA A 60 -5.84 11.17 10.98
C ALA A 60 -4.69 10.22 11.33
N LEU A 61 -3.47 10.62 10.99
CA LEU A 61 -2.27 9.93 11.41
C LEU A 61 -1.96 10.33 12.87
N ALA A 62 -2.09 9.39 13.80
CA ALA A 62 -1.88 9.65 15.22
C ALA A 62 -0.40 9.58 15.64
N GLY A 63 0.48 9.05 14.79
CA GLY A 63 1.93 9.03 15.01
C GLY A 63 2.66 8.09 14.05
N GLN A 64 3.96 8.38 13.81
CA GLN A 64 4.85 7.62 12.93
C GLN A 64 6.21 7.27 13.61
N LYS A 65 6.36 7.34 14.94
CA LYS A 65 7.64 6.99 15.60
C LYS A 65 7.55 6.37 17.01
N VAL A 66 8.32 5.28 17.15
CA VAL A 66 8.88 4.61 18.34
C VAL A 66 7.91 3.86 19.25
N GLN A 67 7.53 2.65 18.82
CA GLN A 67 6.87 1.64 19.66
C GLN A 67 7.87 0.91 20.56
N ARG A 68 8.41 1.62 21.57
CA ARG A 68 9.27 1.07 22.63
C ARG A 68 8.67 -0.14 23.39
N VAL A 69 7.37 -0.36 23.28
CA VAL A 69 6.64 -1.43 24.00
C VAL A 69 6.73 -2.79 23.26
N TRP A 70 6.92 -2.80 21.94
CA TRP A 70 6.88 -4.03 21.13
C TRP A 70 8.26 -4.65 20.91
N ALA A 71 9.33 -3.91 21.21
CA ALA A 71 10.70 -4.40 21.29
C ALA A 71 10.87 -5.53 22.33
N GLN A 72 9.98 -5.60 23.33
CA GLN A 72 9.97 -6.68 24.34
C GLN A 72 9.38 -8.00 23.81
N PHE A 73 8.69 -7.98 22.67
CA PHE A 73 8.03 -9.15 22.06
C PHE A 73 8.66 -9.60 20.73
N GLY A 74 9.83 -9.04 20.35
CA GLY A 74 10.59 -9.50 19.18
C GLY A 74 9.96 -9.18 17.81
N LEU A 75 8.83 -8.46 17.77
CA LEU A 75 8.13 -8.08 16.55
C LEU A 75 8.48 -6.62 16.20
N TYR A 76 9.62 -6.42 15.54
CA TYR A 76 10.06 -5.11 15.06
C TYR A 76 10.04 -5.05 13.54
N GLU A 77 9.21 -4.17 12.96
CA GLU A 77 9.42 -3.69 11.59
C GLU A 77 9.40 -2.16 11.57
N ASN A 78 10.41 -1.58 10.92
CA ASN A 78 10.53 -0.13 10.75
C ASN A 78 9.39 0.37 9.85
N GLY A 79 8.57 1.30 10.34
CA GLY A 79 7.67 2.09 9.47
C GLY A 79 6.19 2.05 9.84
N ASP A 80 5.77 1.29 10.85
CA ASP A 80 4.36 1.20 11.26
C ASP A 80 3.74 2.56 11.60
N VAL A 81 2.47 2.71 11.23
CA VAL A 81 1.67 3.92 11.43
C VAL A 81 0.41 3.60 12.21
N VAL A 82 -0.02 4.53 13.06
CA VAL A 82 -1.30 4.41 13.77
C VAL A 82 -2.30 5.39 13.17
N LEU A 83 -3.42 4.86 12.69
CA LEU A 83 -4.54 5.66 12.19
C LEU A 83 -5.62 5.82 13.26
N SER A 84 -6.12 7.04 13.37
CA SER A 84 -7.38 7.36 14.04
C SER A 84 -8.45 7.54 12.96
N ILE A 85 -9.41 6.61 12.93
CA ILE A 85 -10.42 6.50 11.87
C ILE A 85 -11.74 7.08 12.37
N PRO A 86 -12.30 8.12 11.69
CA PRO A 86 -13.64 8.61 11.98
C PRO A 86 -14.69 7.52 11.81
N SER A 87 -15.75 7.55 12.64
CA SER A 87 -16.81 6.53 12.56
C SER A 87 -17.65 6.58 11.28
N ASP A 88 -17.57 7.69 10.54
CA ASP A 88 -18.26 7.91 9.27
C ASP A 88 -17.34 7.77 8.05
N ALA A 89 -16.10 7.30 8.24
CA ALA A 89 -15.16 7.08 7.14
C ALA A 89 -15.39 5.70 6.49
N ALA A 90 -15.17 5.59 5.17
CA ALA A 90 -15.36 4.32 4.45
C ALA A 90 -14.50 3.18 5.04
N LEU A 91 -13.26 3.49 5.42
CA LEU A 91 -12.32 2.57 6.05
C LEU A 91 -12.66 2.20 7.52
N TYR A 92 -13.81 2.60 8.05
CA TYR A 92 -14.15 2.36 9.45
C TYR A 92 -14.15 0.87 9.80
N ASN A 93 -14.64 0.02 8.89
CA ASN A 93 -14.68 -1.43 9.06
C ASN A 93 -13.46 -2.13 8.44
N MET A 94 -12.29 -1.48 8.49
CA MET A 94 -11.05 -2.03 7.95
C MET A 94 -10.74 -3.41 8.55
N GLY A 95 -10.54 -4.40 7.68
CA GLY A 95 -10.17 -5.76 8.05
C GLY A 95 -8.67 -5.99 8.00
N GLU A 96 -8.25 -7.16 8.46
CA GLU A 96 -6.87 -7.64 8.26
C GLU A 96 -6.51 -7.66 6.78
N PHE A 97 -5.25 -7.31 6.47
CA PHE A 97 -4.67 -7.21 5.12
C PHE A 97 -5.28 -6.15 4.19
N ASP A 98 -6.29 -5.40 4.63
CA ASP A 98 -6.75 -4.22 3.91
C ASP A 98 -5.58 -3.28 3.60
N ARG A 99 -5.57 -2.78 2.36
CA ARG A 99 -4.51 -1.91 1.85
C ARG A 99 -4.92 -0.46 1.96
N VAL A 100 -3.97 0.37 2.35
CA VAL A 100 -4.11 1.83 2.39
C VAL A 100 -2.95 2.49 1.66
N THR A 101 -3.26 3.30 0.66
CA THR A 101 -2.28 4.13 -0.05
C THR A 101 -2.38 5.57 0.44
N PHE A 102 -1.28 6.16 0.90
CA PHE A 102 -1.30 7.54 1.40
C PHE A 102 -1.04 8.52 0.26
N MET A 103 -2.04 9.34 -0.05
CA MET A 103 -2.03 10.19 -1.24
C MET A 103 -1.29 11.52 -1.04
N ASP A 104 -1.15 11.96 0.21
CA ASP A 104 -0.49 13.23 0.54
C ASP A 104 1.01 13.06 0.84
N SER A 105 1.55 11.85 0.63
CA SER A 105 2.96 11.53 0.88
C SER A 105 3.57 10.71 -0.26
N SER A 106 4.90 10.73 -0.35
CA SER A 106 5.64 9.94 -1.33
C SER A 106 6.95 9.43 -0.77
N THR A 107 7.37 8.24 -1.19
CA THR A 107 8.64 7.60 -0.85
C THR A 107 9.44 7.28 -2.12
N PRO A 108 10.79 7.28 -2.06
CA PRO A 108 11.59 6.90 -3.21
C PRO A 108 11.44 5.40 -3.52
N PHE A 109 11.57 5.03 -4.78
CA PHE A 109 11.73 3.64 -5.23
C PHE A 109 12.83 3.55 -6.29
N SER A 110 13.48 2.38 -6.37
CA SER A 110 14.36 2.00 -7.48
C SER A 110 14.22 0.50 -7.68
N MET A 111 13.74 0.08 -8.85
CA MET A 111 13.49 -1.33 -9.16
C MET A 111 13.86 -1.66 -10.58
N LYS A 112 14.12 -2.96 -10.81
CA LYS A 112 14.38 -3.51 -12.12
C LYS A 112 13.10 -4.08 -12.72
N PHE A 113 12.97 -3.93 -14.02
CA PHE A 113 11.86 -4.44 -14.81
C PHE A 113 12.41 -5.08 -16.08
N ILE A 114 11.60 -5.94 -16.71
CA ILE A 114 11.87 -6.50 -18.04
C ILE A 114 10.84 -5.91 -18.99
N ARG A 115 11.32 -5.36 -20.12
CA ARG A 115 10.44 -4.76 -21.12
C ARG A 115 9.50 -5.81 -21.71
N GLY A 116 8.19 -5.61 -21.54
CA GLY A 116 7.13 -6.51 -22.01
C GLY A 116 6.53 -7.35 -20.88
N GLU A 117 7.17 -7.39 -19.71
CA GLU A 117 6.75 -8.17 -18.54
C GLU A 117 6.62 -7.29 -17.29
N GLU A 118 6.55 -5.96 -17.47
CA GLU A 118 6.47 -5.02 -16.36
C GLU A 118 5.24 -5.26 -15.50
N ARG A 119 5.45 -5.28 -14.19
CA ARG A 119 4.36 -5.37 -13.21
C ARG A 119 4.56 -4.31 -12.15
N ILE A 120 3.95 -3.15 -12.35
CA ILE A 120 3.94 -2.06 -11.38
C ILE A 120 2.65 -2.15 -10.58
N THR A 121 2.77 -2.57 -9.31
CA THR A 121 1.60 -2.84 -8.44
C THR A 121 1.30 -1.71 -7.47
N PHE A 122 2.06 -0.62 -7.53
CA PHE A 122 1.96 0.54 -6.65
C PHE A 122 1.76 1.81 -7.47
N ARG A 123 1.23 2.85 -6.82
CA ARG A 123 0.90 4.11 -7.51
C ARG A 123 2.12 5.02 -7.59
N VAL A 124 2.60 5.25 -8.82
CA VAL A 124 3.75 6.12 -9.10
C VAL A 124 3.35 7.59 -9.02
N VAL A 125 4.21 8.40 -8.39
CA VAL A 125 4.10 9.86 -8.30
C VAL A 125 4.94 10.53 -9.37
N SER A 126 6.21 10.11 -9.49
CA SER A 126 7.13 10.58 -10.53
C SER A 126 8.10 9.47 -10.89
N VAL A 127 8.61 9.52 -12.11
CA VAL A 127 9.76 8.73 -12.56
C VAL A 127 10.89 9.73 -12.83
N ASP A 128 12.03 9.51 -12.18
CA ASP A 128 13.16 10.42 -12.23
C ASP A 128 14.23 9.92 -13.21
N ARG A 129 14.37 8.60 -13.36
CA ARG A 129 15.36 7.98 -14.26
C ARG A 129 14.93 6.59 -14.72
N VAL A 130 15.19 6.32 -15.99
CA VAL A 130 15.12 4.99 -16.61
C VAL A 130 16.45 4.74 -17.31
N PHE A 131 17.07 3.58 -17.11
CA PHE A 131 18.27 3.22 -17.85
C PHE A 131 18.44 1.70 -17.96
N TRP A 132 19.18 1.25 -18.97
CA TRP A 132 19.58 -0.14 -19.14
C TRP A 132 21.05 -0.23 -19.56
N LEU A 133 21.56 -1.45 -19.65
CA LEU A 133 22.90 -1.72 -20.18
C LEU A 133 22.77 -2.24 -21.62
N ASP A 134 23.61 -1.73 -22.52
CA ASP A 134 23.73 -2.28 -23.87
C ASP A 134 24.58 -3.57 -23.90
N ALA A 135 24.84 -4.10 -25.10
CA ALA A 135 25.63 -5.32 -25.27
C ALA A 135 27.11 -5.19 -24.83
N ASN A 136 27.59 -3.98 -24.57
CA ASN A 136 28.95 -3.68 -24.11
C ASN A 136 28.98 -3.22 -22.64
N ASP A 137 27.90 -3.48 -21.89
CA ASP A 137 27.71 -3.03 -20.51
C ASP A 137 27.75 -1.50 -20.33
N GLN A 138 27.50 -0.73 -21.39
CA GLN A 138 27.38 0.72 -21.31
C GLN A 138 25.98 1.14 -20.90
N ILE A 139 25.89 2.15 -20.04
CA ILE A 139 24.61 2.71 -19.60
C ILE A 139 23.97 3.48 -20.75
N ILE A 140 22.78 3.06 -21.12
CA ILE A 140 21.89 3.78 -22.03
C ILE A 140 20.77 4.41 -21.20
N GLU A 141 20.67 5.75 -21.27
CA GLU A 141 19.56 6.48 -20.65
C GLU A 141 18.29 6.32 -21.49
N GLY A 142 17.23 5.91 -20.81
CA GLY A 142 15.89 5.82 -21.37
C GLY A 142 15.11 7.12 -21.26
N GLY A 143 13.99 7.17 -21.97
CA GLY A 143 12.98 8.20 -21.77
C GLY A 143 12.22 8.00 -20.47
N ILE A 144 11.44 9.01 -20.07
CA ILE A 144 10.60 8.94 -18.87
C ILE A 144 9.17 8.55 -19.31
N PRO A 145 8.66 7.37 -18.92
CA PRO A 145 7.32 6.95 -19.28
C PRO A 145 6.26 7.67 -18.43
N VAL A 146 5.06 7.77 -18.97
CA VAL A 146 3.85 8.04 -18.19
C VAL A 146 3.38 6.71 -17.61
N VAL A 147 3.13 6.66 -16.30
CA VAL A 147 2.60 5.48 -15.61
C VAL A 147 1.12 5.69 -15.34
N SER A 148 0.26 4.82 -15.84
CA SER A 148 -1.18 4.84 -15.54
C SER A 148 -1.45 4.45 -14.09
N GLN A 149 -2.68 4.65 -13.62
CA GLN A 149 -3.07 4.25 -12.26
C GLN A 149 -3.00 2.74 -12.05
N ASP A 150 -3.16 1.96 -13.12
CA ASP A 150 -3.07 0.49 -13.12
C ASP A 150 -1.63 -0.01 -13.36
N GLY A 151 -0.65 0.89 -13.39
CA GLY A 151 0.76 0.55 -13.54
C GLY A 151 1.20 0.28 -14.98
N GLN A 152 0.38 0.60 -15.99
CA GLN A 152 0.77 0.47 -17.39
C GLN A 152 1.69 1.63 -17.80
N LEU A 153 2.73 1.32 -18.57
CA LEU A 153 3.71 2.29 -19.06
C LEU A 153 3.37 2.75 -20.48
N SER A 154 3.43 4.06 -20.70
CA SER A 154 3.34 4.67 -22.04
C SER A 154 4.58 5.53 -22.28
N TRP A 155 5.29 5.27 -23.37
CA TRP A 155 6.53 5.94 -23.72
C TRP A 155 6.32 6.93 -24.87
N ALA A 156 6.81 8.15 -24.71
CA ALA A 156 6.85 9.12 -25.81
C ALA A 156 8.07 8.89 -26.72
N SER A 157 9.21 8.53 -26.11
CA SER A 157 10.47 8.19 -26.76
C SER A 157 11.40 7.50 -25.76
N GLY A 158 12.51 6.91 -26.25
CA GLY A 158 13.55 6.33 -25.38
C GLY A 158 13.12 5.09 -24.61
N GLU A 159 12.17 4.33 -25.16
CA GLU A 159 11.72 3.07 -24.59
C GLU A 159 12.83 2.00 -24.66
N PRO A 160 13.01 1.18 -23.60
CA PRO A 160 13.93 0.06 -23.64
C PRO A 160 13.52 -0.93 -24.74
N PRO A 161 14.47 -1.58 -25.45
CA PRO A 161 14.14 -2.64 -26.40
C PRO A 161 13.39 -3.79 -25.74
N ALA A 162 12.55 -4.51 -26.50
CA ALA A 162 11.79 -5.65 -25.99
C ALA A 162 12.69 -6.68 -25.28
N ASN A 163 12.20 -7.26 -24.17
CA ASN A 163 12.93 -8.19 -23.31
C ASN A 163 14.22 -7.65 -22.68
N THR A 164 14.46 -6.34 -22.72
CA THR A 164 15.61 -5.72 -22.04
C THR A 164 15.30 -5.52 -20.57
N GLN A 165 16.23 -5.92 -19.70
CA GLN A 165 16.17 -5.56 -18.30
C GLN A 165 16.62 -4.11 -18.11
N TYR A 166 15.80 -3.30 -17.46
CA TYR A 166 16.07 -1.90 -17.20
C TYR A 166 15.75 -1.53 -15.76
N SER A 167 16.39 -0.48 -15.25
CA SER A 167 16.11 0.08 -13.93
C SER A 167 15.24 1.31 -14.07
N MET A 168 14.23 1.43 -13.20
CA MET A 168 13.40 2.62 -13.08
C MET A 168 13.42 3.13 -11.64
N THR A 169 13.74 4.41 -11.49
CA THR A 169 13.85 5.11 -10.20
C THR A 169 12.90 6.30 -10.18
N GLY A 170 12.28 6.54 -9.03
CA GLY A 170 11.34 7.65 -8.89
C GLY A 170 10.72 7.73 -7.51
N ARG A 171 9.50 8.25 -7.44
CA ARG A 171 8.69 8.36 -6.22
C ARG A 171 7.37 7.61 -6.37
N LYS A 172 6.95 6.92 -5.32
CA LYS A 172 5.65 6.23 -5.21
C LYS A 172 4.87 6.71 -3.99
N HIS A 173 3.55 6.57 -4.01
CA HIS A 173 2.77 6.69 -2.79
C HIS A 173 3.05 5.48 -1.89
N PRO A 174 3.32 5.68 -0.58
CA PRO A 174 3.55 4.56 0.30
C PRO A 174 2.25 3.79 0.54
N GLU A 175 2.38 2.46 0.56
CA GLU A 175 1.30 1.53 0.84
C GLU A 175 1.52 0.90 2.22
N TYR A 176 0.42 0.78 2.96
CA TYR A 176 0.39 0.18 4.29
C TYR A 176 -0.71 -0.85 4.34
N PHE A 177 -0.52 -1.88 5.15
CA PHE A 177 -1.48 -2.98 5.30
C PHE A 177 -1.94 -3.07 6.74
N CYS A 178 -3.23 -3.36 6.95
CA CYS A 178 -3.76 -3.58 8.29
C CYS A 178 -3.22 -4.91 8.84
N TRP A 179 -2.34 -4.84 9.84
CA TRP A 179 -1.77 -6.02 10.49
C TRP A 179 -2.56 -6.28 11.79
N GLY A 180 -3.67 -6.99 11.64
CA GLY A 180 -4.63 -7.32 12.69
C GLY A 180 -5.69 -6.26 12.94
N ASP A 181 -6.96 -6.61 12.74
CA ASP A 181 -8.07 -5.98 13.46
C ASP A 181 -8.05 -6.58 14.86
N PHE A 182 -7.30 -6.00 15.79
CA PHE A 182 -7.46 -6.40 17.19
C PHE A 182 -8.88 -6.00 17.57
N PRO A 183 -9.78 -6.96 17.88
CA PRO A 183 -11.13 -6.60 18.26
C PRO A 183 -11.03 -5.64 19.44
N GLN A 184 -11.32 -4.36 19.18
CA GLN A 184 -11.45 -3.36 20.21
C GLN A 184 -12.82 -3.62 20.81
N ASP A 185 -12.92 -4.63 21.68
CA ASP A 185 -14.13 -4.94 22.44
C ASP A 185 -14.30 -3.88 23.54
N ARG A 186 -14.44 -2.63 23.10
CA ARG A 186 -14.85 -1.50 23.92
C ARG A 186 -16.34 -1.41 23.75
N ALA A 187 -17.07 -1.40 24.86
CA ALA A 187 -18.48 -1.04 24.87
C ALA A 187 -18.64 0.33 24.19
N HIS A 188 -18.93 0.31 22.89
CA HIS A 188 -19.35 1.45 22.09
C HIS A 188 -20.40 2.18 22.91
N HIS A 189 -20.11 3.38 23.41
CA HIS A 189 -20.90 4.09 24.43
C HIS A 189 -22.42 4.05 24.13
N GLY A 190 -23.15 3.07 24.67
CA GLY A 190 -24.57 2.85 24.37
C GLY A 190 -24.91 2.47 22.91
N GLY A 191 -24.01 1.79 22.18
CA GLY A 191 -24.21 1.34 20.79
C GLY A 191 -23.72 2.31 19.70
N ALA A 192 -23.15 3.46 20.06
CA ALA A 192 -22.66 4.43 19.09
C ALA A 192 -21.28 4.04 18.51
N ALA A 193 -21.14 4.04 17.18
CA ALA A 193 -19.86 3.88 16.50
C ALA A 193 -18.93 5.04 16.89
N LEU A 194 -17.84 4.72 17.59
CA LEU A 194 -16.84 5.68 18.02
C LEU A 194 -15.63 5.58 17.11
N PRO A 195 -14.90 6.68 16.89
CA PRO A 195 -13.62 6.65 16.21
C PRO A 195 -12.71 5.54 16.76
N ARG A 196 -12.13 4.75 15.87
CA ARG A 196 -11.28 3.61 16.25
C ARG A 196 -9.83 3.84 15.87
N ARG A 197 -8.94 3.10 16.52
CA ARG A 197 -7.50 3.14 16.24
C ARG A 197 -7.07 1.83 15.58
N VAL A 198 -6.35 1.95 14.48
CA VAL A 198 -5.82 0.81 13.73
C VAL A 198 -4.33 1.00 13.52
N VAL A 199 -3.56 -0.07 13.65
CA VAL A 199 -2.13 -0.09 13.32
C VAL A 199 -2.00 -0.60 11.90
N LEU A 200 -1.35 0.19 11.04
CA LEU A 200 -0.96 -0.27 9.72
C LEU A 200 0.53 -0.48 9.67
N ARG A 201 0.91 -1.52 8.97
CA ARG A 201 2.29 -1.94 8.81
C ARG A 201 2.82 -1.53 7.45
N PHE A 202 4.03 -1.00 7.45
CA PHE A 202 4.78 -0.77 6.22
C PHE A 202 5.44 -2.08 5.80
N PHE A 203 4.66 -2.98 5.23
CA PHE A 203 5.16 -4.25 4.74
C PHE A 203 5.14 -4.24 3.21
N GLU A 204 6.27 -4.50 2.55
CA GLU A 204 6.23 -4.95 1.16
C GLU A 204 5.77 -6.41 1.20
N LEU A 205 4.45 -6.62 1.20
CA LEU A 205 3.85 -7.95 1.38
C LEU A 205 4.42 -9.00 0.41
N PHE A 206 5.00 -8.60 -0.74
CA PHE A 206 5.48 -9.54 -1.76
C PHE A 206 6.71 -9.14 -2.60
N ARG A 207 7.58 -8.17 -2.22
CA ARG A 207 8.74 -7.84 -3.07
C ARG A 207 10.00 -7.38 -2.34
N LYS A 208 10.79 -8.36 -1.89
CA LYS A 208 12.21 -8.39 -2.24
C LYS A 208 12.47 -9.69 -3.01
N GLY A 209 12.01 -9.71 -4.26
CA GLY A 209 12.50 -10.69 -5.22
C GLY A 209 13.92 -10.31 -5.62
N LEU A 210 14.81 -11.27 -5.44
CA LEU A 210 16.13 -11.45 -6.07
C LEU A 210 16.27 -10.79 -7.45
#